data_AF-A0A1Q6EHJ6-F1
#
_entry.id   AF-A0A1Q6EHJ6-F1
#
_cell.length_a   1.000
_cell.length_b   1.000
_cell.length_c   1.000
_cell.angle_alpha   90.00
_cell.angle_beta   90.00
_cell.angle_gamma   90.00
#
_symmetry.space_group_name_H-M   'P 1'
#
loop_
_entity.id
_entity.type
_entity.pdbx_description
1 polymer ?
#
loop_
_entity_poly.entity_id
_entity_poly.type
_entity_poly.pdbx_seq_one_letter_code
_entity_poly.pdbx_strand_id
1 'polypeptide(L)'
;MAALAFTSCIKENDTWKEMLPVQPGMYIYQLATDQDKLAMRPANAALRLAMLLAEADKQGEDVLSADLKEIVVKKGDASIKVWETLFGAHTKLERQGEDYLITYSDEAQLPDRFFMAGSVLVKTNGTKVLNQSSYSAPWTVEMQDLKVFAYTNTGLRSAFNFDGGETTLYFDGADSYIIGASSFRIHLDNVDASSNWTGRYTLRAEDSSLAYSLCSGKDFKVEGGASGPTLYSSDMTQAVGMGYELTNGVYRGMQIISGTQECRFLSPLEYDTTKYPASSVTYEWSYDSSTNTVFQKIRYNGYVYPKD
;
A
#
# COMPACT_ATOMS: atom_id res chain seq x y z
N MET A 1 -53.01 -9.96 -29.70
CA MET A 1 -51.64 -10.38 -30.06
C MET A 1 -50.70 -9.18 -29.92
N ALA A 2 -50.17 -8.94 -28.73
CA ALA A 2 -49.11 -7.95 -28.45
C ALA A 2 -48.48 -8.22 -27.06
N ALA A 3 -48.32 -9.50 -26.71
CA ALA A 3 -47.84 -9.93 -25.39
C ALA A 3 -46.65 -10.91 -25.47
N LEU A 4 -45.91 -10.93 -26.59
CA LEU A 4 -44.84 -11.90 -26.84
C LEU A 4 -43.56 -11.29 -27.44
N ALA A 5 -43.21 -10.06 -27.06
CA ALA A 5 -42.06 -9.38 -27.66
C ALA A 5 -41.13 -8.68 -26.66
N PHE A 6 -40.88 -9.23 -25.45
CA PHE A 6 -39.86 -8.67 -24.54
C PHE A 6 -39.22 -9.70 -23.57
N THR A 7 -38.95 -10.93 -24.02
CA THR A 7 -38.13 -11.89 -23.22
C THR A 7 -36.81 -12.29 -23.90
N SER A 8 -36.53 -11.85 -25.13
CA SER A 8 -35.33 -12.26 -25.89
C SER A 8 -34.13 -11.32 -25.80
N CYS A 9 -34.16 -10.30 -24.94
CA CYS A 9 -33.06 -9.31 -24.82
C CYS A 9 -32.57 -9.13 -23.38
N ILE A 10 -32.78 -10.10 -22.49
CA ILE A 10 -31.92 -10.19 -21.30
C ILE A 10 -30.62 -10.82 -21.79
N LYS A 11 -29.62 -9.98 -22.10
CA LYS A 11 -28.24 -10.48 -22.26
C LYS A 11 -27.89 -11.18 -20.94
N GLU A 12 -27.61 -12.48 -21.02
CA GLU A 12 -26.98 -13.21 -19.93
C GLU A 12 -25.73 -12.41 -19.53
N ASN A 13 -25.60 -12.06 -18.25
CA ASN A 13 -24.43 -11.35 -17.76
C ASN A 13 -23.26 -12.36 -17.68
N ASP A 14 -22.64 -12.61 -18.82
CA ASP A 14 -21.55 -13.57 -19.02
C ASP A 14 -20.19 -13.05 -18.56
N THR A 15 -20.14 -11.89 -17.88
CA THR A 15 -18.89 -11.29 -17.38
C THR A 15 -18.06 -12.29 -16.57
N TRP A 16 -18.70 -13.15 -15.77
CA TRP A 16 -18.00 -14.19 -15.02
C TRP A 16 -17.34 -15.24 -15.94
N LYS A 17 -18.01 -15.64 -17.03
CA LYS A 17 -17.48 -16.59 -18.02
C LYS A 17 -16.27 -16.00 -18.75
N GLU A 18 -16.33 -14.69 -19.05
CA GLU A 18 -15.24 -13.96 -19.69
C GLU A 18 -14.01 -13.82 -18.80
N MET A 19 -14.19 -13.80 -17.47
CA MET A 19 -13.10 -13.71 -16.50
C MET A 19 -12.47 -15.07 -16.16
N LEU A 20 -13.14 -16.20 -16.41
CA LEU A 20 -12.62 -17.54 -16.10
C LEU A 20 -11.17 -17.77 -16.56
N PRO A 21 -10.76 -17.38 -17.79
CA PRO A 21 -9.40 -17.65 -18.25
C PRO A 21 -8.33 -16.85 -17.50
N VAL A 22 -8.67 -15.68 -16.95
CA VAL A 22 -7.74 -14.82 -16.20
C VAL A 22 -7.84 -14.99 -14.69
N GLN A 23 -8.85 -15.71 -14.19
CA GLN A 23 -9.12 -15.89 -12.77
C GLN A 23 -7.90 -16.43 -11.97
N PRO A 24 -7.12 -17.42 -12.44
CA PRO A 24 -5.92 -17.83 -11.73
C PRO A 24 -4.90 -16.69 -11.58
N GLY A 25 -4.71 -15.88 -12.64
CA GLY A 25 -3.89 -14.68 -12.58
C GLY A 25 -4.41 -13.66 -11.57
N MET A 26 -5.72 -13.47 -11.45
CA MET A 26 -6.29 -12.58 -10.44
C MET A 26 -5.93 -12.99 -9.01
N TYR A 27 -5.84 -14.29 -8.73
CA TYR A 27 -5.37 -14.77 -7.44
C TYR A 27 -3.89 -14.45 -7.21
N ILE A 28 -3.02 -14.64 -8.22
CA ILE A 28 -1.59 -14.25 -8.12
C ILE A 28 -1.47 -12.76 -7.76
N TYR A 29 -2.26 -11.92 -8.44
CA TYR A 29 -2.30 -10.48 -8.19
C TYR A 29 -2.75 -10.16 -6.76
N GLN A 30 -3.84 -10.77 -6.30
CA GLN A 30 -4.37 -10.52 -4.96
C GLN A 30 -3.34 -10.87 -3.88
N LEU A 31 -2.74 -12.07 -3.96
CA LEU A 31 -1.78 -12.54 -2.97
C LEU A 31 -0.52 -11.66 -2.92
N ALA A 32 0.08 -11.36 -4.09
CA ALA A 32 1.27 -10.51 -4.14
C ALA A 32 0.99 -9.09 -3.64
N THR A 33 -0.13 -8.48 -4.05
CA THR A 33 -0.46 -7.11 -3.64
C THR A 33 -0.86 -7.00 -2.17
N ASP A 34 -1.51 -8.01 -1.59
CA ASP A 34 -1.84 -8.01 -0.17
C ASP A 34 -0.59 -8.19 0.70
N GLN A 35 0.31 -9.11 0.31
CA GLN A 35 1.61 -9.24 0.97
C GLN A 35 2.38 -7.91 0.93
N ASP A 36 2.41 -7.25 -0.22
CA ASP A 36 3.13 -5.99 -0.37
C ASP A 36 2.49 -4.85 0.45
N LYS A 37 1.16 -4.72 0.42
CA LYS A 37 0.43 -3.74 1.25
C LYS A 37 0.73 -3.92 2.73
N LEU A 38 0.78 -5.17 3.21
CA LEU A 38 1.12 -5.48 4.61
C LEU A 38 2.57 -5.08 4.91
N ALA A 39 3.53 -5.53 4.11
CA ALA A 39 4.94 -5.20 4.30
C ALA A 39 5.22 -3.68 4.26
N MET A 40 4.43 -2.91 3.51
CA MET A 40 4.57 -1.45 3.42
C MET A 40 3.90 -0.66 4.56
N ARG A 41 3.30 -1.31 5.57
CA ARG A 41 2.67 -0.57 6.69
C ARG A 41 3.62 0.36 7.45
N PRO A 42 4.85 -0.05 7.81
CA PRO A 42 5.77 0.85 8.50
C PRO A 42 6.20 2.04 7.64
N ALA A 43 6.41 1.84 6.33
CA ALA A 43 6.68 2.92 5.38
C ALA A 43 5.51 3.92 5.30
N ASN A 44 4.27 3.43 5.24
CA ASN A 44 3.08 4.29 5.23
C ASN A 44 2.97 5.12 6.53
N ALA A 45 3.29 4.55 7.68
CA ALA A 45 3.33 5.28 8.95
C ALA A 45 4.35 6.43 8.92
N ALA A 46 5.57 6.15 8.43
CA ALA A 46 6.62 7.15 8.30
C ALA A 46 6.28 8.24 7.26
N LEU A 47 5.65 7.89 6.14
CA LEU A 47 5.20 8.86 5.14
C LEU A 47 4.10 9.79 5.70
N ARG A 48 3.14 9.25 6.46
CA ARG A 48 2.13 10.08 7.14
C ARG A 48 2.76 11.05 8.12
N LEU A 49 3.76 10.59 8.89
CA LEU A 49 4.52 11.47 9.76
C LEU A 49 5.27 12.52 8.95
N ALA A 50 5.96 12.14 7.86
CA ALA A 50 6.67 13.06 6.99
C ALA A 50 5.75 14.17 6.45
N MET A 51 4.54 13.84 6.02
CA MET A 51 3.56 14.82 5.54
C MET A 51 3.09 15.77 6.64
N LEU A 52 2.91 15.28 7.88
CA LEU A 52 2.53 16.10 9.02
C LEU A 52 3.64 17.08 9.42
N LEU A 53 4.87 16.58 9.53
CA LEU A 53 6.04 17.39 9.87
C LEU A 53 6.33 18.44 8.78
N ALA A 54 6.19 18.06 7.51
CA ALA A 54 6.33 18.98 6.39
C ALA A 54 5.25 20.07 6.38
N GLU A 55 4.02 19.75 6.75
CA GLU A 55 2.97 20.77 6.86
C GLU A 55 3.24 21.73 8.03
N ALA A 56 3.70 21.23 9.18
CA ALA A 56 4.10 22.07 10.31
C ALA A 56 5.25 23.02 9.93
N ASP A 57 6.31 22.50 9.30
CA ASP A 57 7.44 23.29 8.82
C ASP A 57 7.01 24.38 7.82
N LYS A 58 6.13 24.02 6.88
CA LYS A 58 5.55 24.97 5.91
C LYS A 58 4.74 26.08 6.59
N GLN A 59 4.09 25.81 7.72
CA GLN A 59 3.35 26.80 8.49
C GLN A 59 4.28 27.70 9.36
N GLY A 60 5.58 27.41 9.40
CA GLY A 60 6.57 28.12 10.20
C GLY A 60 6.60 27.65 11.66
N GLU A 61 5.96 26.53 11.97
CA GLU A 61 5.98 25.92 13.30
C GLU A 61 7.34 25.25 13.54
N ASP A 62 7.88 25.37 14.76
CA ASP A 62 9.05 24.58 15.12
C ASP A 62 8.64 23.13 15.35
N VAL A 63 8.84 22.30 14.33
CA VAL A 63 8.48 20.87 14.30
C VAL A 63 8.97 20.10 15.54
N LEU A 64 10.05 20.55 16.19
CA LEU A 64 10.60 19.91 17.37
C LEU A 64 9.83 20.24 18.67
N SER A 65 9.05 21.31 18.71
CA SER A 65 8.34 21.77 19.91
C SER A 65 6.84 21.97 19.70
N ALA A 66 6.37 22.00 18.45
CA ALA A 66 4.97 22.18 18.10
C ALA A 66 4.10 21.01 18.57
N ASP A 67 2.86 21.33 18.98
CA ASP A 67 1.82 20.32 19.14
C ASP A 67 1.30 19.92 17.76
N LEU A 68 1.83 18.81 17.22
CA LEU A 68 1.51 18.34 15.89
C LEU A 68 0.02 17.99 15.71
N LYS A 69 -0.76 17.85 16.79
CA LYS A 69 -2.21 17.61 16.73
C LYS A 69 -3.02 18.86 16.38
N GLU A 70 -2.43 20.04 16.59
CA GLU A 70 -3.06 21.34 16.32
C GLU A 70 -2.74 21.89 14.92
N ILE A 71 -1.99 21.14 14.10
CA ILE A 71 -1.72 21.50 12.72
C ILE A 71 -3.02 21.43 11.90
N VAL A 72 -3.45 22.59 11.42
CA VAL A 72 -4.71 22.77 10.68
C VAL A 72 -4.44 23.35 9.29
N VAL A 73 -5.11 22.81 8.28
CA VAL A 73 -5.12 23.34 6.92
C VAL A 73 -6.51 23.84 6.57
N LYS A 74 -6.59 25.07 6.05
CA LYS A 74 -7.84 25.63 5.53
C LYS A 74 -8.06 25.23 4.08
N LYS A 75 -9.23 24.69 3.76
CA LYS A 75 -9.65 24.33 2.40
C LYS A 75 -11.05 24.88 2.13
N GLY A 76 -11.11 26.08 1.55
CA GLY A 76 -12.35 26.87 1.51
C GLY A 76 -12.78 27.22 2.93
N ASP A 77 -14.05 26.97 3.26
CA ASP A 77 -14.60 27.21 4.60
C ASP A 77 -14.28 26.08 5.60
N ALA A 78 -13.74 24.95 5.13
CA ALA A 78 -13.40 23.82 5.99
C ALA A 78 -12.02 24.00 6.64
N SER A 79 -11.93 23.63 7.92
CA SER A 79 -10.66 23.49 8.66
C SER A 79 -10.38 22.01 8.86
N ILE A 80 -9.26 21.53 8.33
CA ILE A 80 -8.86 20.13 8.34
C ILE A 80 -7.75 19.97 9.38
N LYS A 81 -8.00 19.16 10.42
CA LYS A 81 -6.95 18.69 11.32
C LYS A 81 -6.13 17.63 10.59
N VAL A 82 -4.87 17.97 10.29
CA VAL A 82 -4.00 17.14 9.46
C VAL A 82 -3.70 15.81 10.14
N TRP A 83 -3.44 15.86 11.45
CA TRP A 83 -3.26 14.69 12.30
C TRP A 83 -4.40 13.67 12.17
N GLU A 84 -5.63 14.09 12.45
CA GLU A 84 -6.81 13.20 12.43
C GLU A 84 -7.04 12.59 11.04
N THR A 85 -6.75 13.36 9.99
CA THR A 85 -6.90 12.90 8.60
C THR A 85 -5.89 11.83 8.21
N LEU A 86 -4.64 11.96 8.68
CA LEU A 86 -3.56 11.02 8.33
C LEU A 86 -3.58 9.75 9.19
N PHE A 87 -3.89 9.89 10.48
CA PHE A 87 -3.73 8.82 11.46
C PHE A 87 -5.04 8.21 11.96
N GLY A 88 -6.18 8.85 11.70
CA GLY A 88 -7.47 8.41 12.22
C GLY A 88 -7.61 8.59 13.73
N ALA A 89 -8.73 8.09 14.26
CA ALA A 89 -9.02 8.16 15.68
C ALA A 89 -8.17 7.15 16.50
N HIS A 90 -8.00 7.42 17.79
CA HIS A 90 -7.31 6.55 18.77
C HIS A 90 -5.81 6.29 18.53
N THR A 91 -5.23 6.77 17.44
CA THR A 91 -3.78 6.80 17.25
C THR A 91 -3.16 7.83 18.21
N LYS A 92 -1.98 7.51 18.77
CA LYS A 92 -1.16 8.42 19.57
C LYS A 92 0.15 8.68 18.85
N LEU A 93 0.62 9.92 18.92
CA LEU A 93 1.96 10.33 18.49
C LEU A 93 2.65 10.96 19.69
N GLU A 94 3.81 10.40 20.02
CA GLU A 94 4.64 10.82 21.14
C GLU A 94 6.05 11.05 20.65
N ARG A 95 6.64 12.17 21.07
CA ARG A 95 8.01 12.52 20.73
C ARG A 95 8.96 11.83 21.72
N GLN A 96 10.01 11.21 21.20
CA GLN A 96 11.08 10.57 21.97
C GLN A 96 12.42 11.17 21.57
N GLY A 97 12.77 12.32 22.14
CA GLY A 97 13.92 13.09 21.69
C GLY A 97 13.69 13.67 20.29
N GLU A 98 14.46 13.21 19.30
CA GLU A 98 14.29 13.60 17.89
C GLU A 98 13.44 12.60 17.08
N ASP A 99 13.03 11.51 17.71
CA ASP A 99 12.27 10.42 17.12
C ASP A 99 10.78 10.50 17.50
N TYR A 100 9.95 9.71 16.82
CA TYR A 100 8.50 9.74 16.96
C TYR A 100 7.93 8.34 17.13
N LEU A 101 7.30 8.08 18.27
CA LEU A 101 6.54 6.85 18.51
C LEU A 101 5.09 7.04 18.10
N ILE A 102 4.62 6.23 17.15
CA ILE A 102 3.22 6.18 16.74
C ILE A 102 2.61 4.91 17.30
N THR A 103 1.63 5.04 18.19
CA THR A 103 0.92 3.91 18.80
C THR A 103 -0.49 3.80 18.25
N TYR A 104 -0.85 2.61 17.79
CA TYR A 104 -2.15 2.32 17.19
C TYR A 104 -3.07 1.59 18.16
N SER A 105 -4.38 1.81 17.99
CA SER A 105 -5.44 1.06 18.65
C SER A 105 -6.28 0.35 17.61
N ASP A 106 -6.65 -0.89 17.88
CA ASP A 106 -7.43 -1.73 16.98
C ASP A 106 -8.94 -1.52 17.14
N GLU A 107 -9.33 -0.54 17.97
CA GLU A 107 -10.70 -0.08 18.21
C GLU A 107 -11.27 0.74 17.04
N ALA A 108 -10.41 1.34 16.22
CA ALA A 108 -10.81 2.17 15.10
C ALA A 108 -10.05 1.82 13.82
N GLN A 109 -10.77 1.93 12.70
CA GLN A 109 -10.20 1.72 11.39
C GLN A 109 -9.39 2.94 10.96
N LEU A 110 -8.19 2.71 10.44
CA LEU A 110 -7.36 3.74 9.84
C LEU A 110 -7.95 4.23 8.52
N PRO A 111 -7.53 5.41 8.02
CA PRO A 111 -8.01 5.94 6.73
C PRO A 111 -7.83 4.99 5.54
N ASP A 112 -6.86 4.07 5.62
CA ASP A 112 -6.56 3.04 4.63
C ASP A 112 -7.30 1.72 4.82
N ARG A 113 -8.32 1.70 5.69
CA ARG A 113 -9.21 0.57 5.96
C ARG A 113 -8.57 -0.59 6.73
N PHE A 114 -7.34 -0.47 7.21
CA PHE A 114 -6.76 -1.42 8.14
C PHE A 114 -7.08 -1.06 9.58
N PHE A 115 -7.08 -2.05 10.47
CA PHE A 115 -6.96 -1.82 11.91
C PHE A 115 -5.53 -2.18 12.31
N MET A 116 -4.96 -1.47 13.27
CA MET A 116 -3.59 -1.72 13.72
C MET A 116 -3.50 -1.68 15.24
N ALA A 117 -2.63 -2.50 15.81
CA ALA A 117 -2.26 -2.47 17.23
C ALA A 117 -0.74 -2.48 17.35
N GLY A 118 -0.24 -2.10 18.53
CA GLY A 118 1.20 -1.95 18.76
C GLY A 118 1.69 -0.57 18.31
N SER A 119 2.97 -0.46 18.04
CA SER A 119 3.57 0.83 17.69
C SER A 119 4.69 0.73 16.67
N VAL A 120 5.00 1.88 16.08
CA VAL A 120 6.18 2.07 15.23
C VAL A 120 6.96 3.27 15.74
N LEU A 121 8.27 3.12 15.89
CA LEU A 121 9.21 4.19 16.20
C LEU A 121 9.86 4.64 14.90
N VAL A 122 9.60 5.89 14.52
CA VAL A 122 10.24 6.52 13.36
C VAL A 122 11.44 7.31 13.84
N LYS A 123 12.64 6.88 13.44
CA LYS A 123 13.89 7.58 13.72
C LYS A 123 14.23 8.49 12.56
N THR A 124 14.36 9.79 12.85
CA THR A 124 14.58 10.82 11.82
C THR A 124 16.05 11.06 11.50
N ASN A 125 16.94 10.47 12.31
CA ASN A 125 18.40 10.56 12.16
C ASN A 125 18.89 12.01 11.99
N GLY A 126 18.34 12.92 12.82
CA GLY A 126 18.77 14.32 12.93
C GLY A 126 18.13 15.28 11.94
N THR A 127 17.13 14.84 11.16
CA THR A 127 16.46 15.70 10.17
C THR A 127 15.04 16.07 10.61
N LYS A 128 14.63 17.32 10.34
CA LYS A 128 13.32 17.83 10.79
C LYS A 128 12.17 17.33 9.91
N VAL A 129 12.44 17.23 8.62
CA VAL A 129 11.49 16.83 7.57
C VAL A 129 12.18 15.89 6.60
N LEU A 130 11.41 15.01 5.95
CA LEU A 130 11.98 13.90 5.16
C LEU A 130 12.81 14.39 3.96
N ASN A 131 12.51 15.55 3.36
CA ASN A 131 13.30 16.11 2.26
C ASN A 131 14.72 16.57 2.65
N GLN A 132 15.05 16.59 3.94
CA GLN A 132 16.39 16.87 4.47
C GLN A 132 17.21 15.59 4.71
N SER A 133 16.58 14.42 4.65
CA SER A 133 17.25 13.13 4.78
C SER A 133 18.13 12.81 3.57
N SER A 134 18.99 11.81 3.70
CA SER A 134 19.88 11.37 2.62
C SER A 134 20.17 9.89 2.72
N TYR A 135 20.78 9.30 1.69
CA TYR A 135 21.19 7.90 1.71
C TYR A 135 22.10 7.54 2.91
N SER A 136 22.98 8.46 3.34
CA SER A 136 23.88 8.24 4.48
C SER A 136 23.21 8.42 5.85
N ALA A 137 22.04 9.05 5.88
CA ALA A 137 21.24 9.27 7.09
C ALA A 137 19.75 9.16 6.75
N PRO A 138 19.27 7.95 6.38
CA PRO A 138 17.88 7.75 6.02
C PRO A 138 17.01 7.79 7.27
N TRP A 139 15.72 8.12 7.17
CA TRP A 139 14.79 7.77 8.24
C TRP A 139 14.70 6.25 8.34
N THR A 140 14.59 5.73 9.55
CA THR A 140 14.40 4.29 9.81
C THR A 140 13.15 4.07 10.62
N VAL A 141 12.49 2.92 10.42
CA VAL A 141 11.26 2.59 11.15
C VAL A 141 11.43 1.26 11.86
N GLU A 142 11.26 1.28 13.18
CA GLU A 142 11.29 0.10 14.04
C GLU A 142 9.88 -0.24 14.49
N MET A 143 9.51 -1.52 14.44
CA MET A 143 8.21 -2.01 14.86
C MET A 143 8.29 -2.53 16.30
N GLN A 144 7.26 -2.25 17.10
CA GLN A 144 7.16 -2.71 18.47
C GLN A 144 5.78 -3.36 18.68
N ASP A 145 5.76 -4.69 18.72
CA ASP A 145 4.55 -5.51 18.82
C ASP A 145 3.47 -5.15 17.78
N LEU A 146 3.91 -4.75 16.57
CA LEU A 146 3.02 -4.28 15.53
C LEU A 146 2.15 -5.41 15.00
N LYS A 147 0.84 -5.16 14.95
CA LYS A 147 -0.15 -6.05 14.35
C LYS A 147 -1.02 -5.28 13.39
N VAL A 148 -1.34 -5.90 12.27
CA VAL A 148 -2.31 -5.39 11.30
C VAL A 148 -3.48 -6.36 11.28
N PHE A 149 -4.70 -5.84 11.25
CA PHE A 149 -5.89 -6.67 11.13
C PHE A 149 -6.64 -6.35 9.86
N ALA A 150 -7.05 -7.40 9.17
CA ALA A 150 -7.91 -7.31 8.00
C ALA A 150 -9.00 -8.39 8.08
N TYR A 151 -10.14 -8.09 7.46
CA TYR A 151 -11.19 -9.08 7.27
C TYR A 151 -10.83 -10.00 6.11
N THR A 152 -10.87 -11.30 6.37
CA THR A 152 -10.77 -12.31 5.33
C THR A 152 -12.07 -12.38 4.52
N ASN A 153 -12.03 -13.10 3.41
CA ASN A 153 -13.18 -13.34 2.53
C ASN A 153 -14.34 -14.08 3.24
N THR A 154 -14.08 -14.66 4.41
CA THR A 154 -15.09 -15.32 5.27
C THR A 154 -15.73 -14.39 6.29
N GLY A 155 -15.33 -13.11 6.32
CA GLY A 155 -15.76 -12.13 7.31
C GLY A 155 -15.03 -12.26 8.66
N LEU A 156 -14.12 -13.22 8.81
CA LEU A 156 -13.28 -13.36 10.01
C LEU A 156 -12.15 -12.34 9.98
N ARG A 157 -11.94 -11.65 11.09
CA ARG A 157 -10.83 -10.72 11.30
C ARG A 157 -9.58 -11.51 11.68
N SER A 158 -8.52 -11.39 10.88
CA SER A 158 -7.23 -12.04 11.13
C SER A 158 -6.20 -11.03 11.60
N ALA A 159 -5.28 -11.45 12.46
CA ALA A 159 -4.16 -10.65 12.95
C ALA A 159 -2.87 -11.07 12.25
N PHE A 160 -2.26 -10.13 11.54
CA PHE A 160 -0.95 -10.26 10.91
C PHE A 160 0.10 -9.68 11.85
N ASN A 161 0.91 -10.55 12.45
CA ASN A 161 1.94 -10.17 13.43
C ASN A 161 3.26 -9.88 12.70
N PHE A 162 3.92 -8.77 13.04
CA PHE A 162 5.21 -8.39 12.46
C PHE A 162 6.34 -8.78 13.42
N ASP A 163 7.10 -9.82 13.07
CA ASP A 163 8.21 -10.35 13.88
C ASP A 163 9.56 -9.69 13.57
N GLY A 164 9.60 -8.85 12.54
CA GLY A 164 10.77 -8.10 12.17
C GLY A 164 10.75 -7.63 10.72
N GLY A 165 11.83 -6.95 10.37
CA GLY A 165 11.99 -6.23 9.12
C GLY A 165 12.41 -4.80 9.41
N GLU A 166 12.90 -4.13 8.38
CA GLU A 166 13.38 -2.75 8.47
C GLU A 166 12.80 -1.94 7.31
N THR A 167 12.35 -0.73 7.61
CA THR A 167 12.04 0.27 6.59
C THR A 167 13.05 1.38 6.64
N THR A 168 13.51 1.81 5.47
CA THR A 168 14.29 3.04 5.30
C THR A 168 13.56 4.00 4.37
N LEU A 169 13.62 5.30 4.65
CA LEU A 169 13.10 6.34 3.76
C LEU A 169 14.13 7.45 3.64
N TYR A 170 14.44 7.88 2.43
CA TYR A 170 15.30 9.04 2.26
C TYR A 170 15.01 9.83 0.99
N PHE A 171 15.38 11.11 0.99
CA PHE A 171 15.34 11.94 -0.21
C PHE A 171 16.56 11.67 -1.08
N ASP A 172 16.33 11.26 -2.33
CA ASP A 172 17.38 10.88 -3.30
C ASP A 172 17.83 12.08 -4.15
N GLY A 173 17.28 13.27 -3.87
CA GLY A 173 17.36 14.40 -4.79
C GLY A 173 16.38 14.25 -5.95
N ALA A 174 16.42 15.22 -6.87
CA ALA A 174 15.58 15.25 -8.07
C ALA A 174 14.07 15.04 -7.79
N ASP A 175 13.55 15.59 -6.70
CA ASP A 175 12.15 15.46 -6.28
C ASP A 175 11.66 14.01 -6.07
N SER A 176 12.58 13.11 -5.68
CA SER A 176 12.28 11.70 -5.37
C SER A 176 12.65 11.30 -3.96
N TYR A 177 11.86 10.36 -3.45
CA TYR A 177 12.12 9.62 -2.23
C TYR A 177 12.34 8.15 -2.54
N ILE A 178 13.27 7.52 -1.84
CA ILE A 178 13.48 6.08 -1.87
C ILE A 178 12.92 5.48 -0.59
N ILE A 179 12.16 4.41 -0.76
CA ILE A 179 11.56 3.62 0.31
C ILE A 179 12.16 2.23 0.21
N GLY A 180 12.97 1.84 1.19
CA GLY A 180 13.51 0.49 1.33
C GLY A 180 12.66 -0.33 2.30
N ALA A 181 12.46 -1.60 1.96
CA ALA A 181 11.81 -2.57 2.81
C ALA A 181 12.66 -3.83 2.85
N SER A 182 13.12 -4.23 4.02
CA SER A 182 14.08 -5.32 4.17
C SER A 182 13.55 -6.40 5.10
N SER A 183 13.46 -7.62 4.61
CA SER A 183 13.22 -8.83 5.40
C SER A 183 11.97 -8.78 6.30
N PHE A 184 10.84 -8.32 5.75
CA PHE A 184 9.58 -8.30 6.49
C PHE A 184 9.09 -9.71 6.78
N ARG A 185 9.18 -10.09 8.06
CA ARG A 185 8.69 -11.36 8.61
C ARG A 185 7.35 -11.13 9.26
N ILE A 186 6.31 -11.62 8.59
CA ILE A 186 4.92 -11.47 8.98
C ILE A 186 4.34 -12.87 9.07
N HIS A 187 3.60 -13.16 10.13
CA HIS A 187 2.87 -14.42 10.27
C HIS A 187 1.42 -14.19 10.69
N LEU A 188 0.61 -15.23 10.47
CA LEU A 188 -0.76 -15.34 10.98
C LEU A 188 -0.76 -16.39 12.09
N ASP A 189 -1.47 -16.11 13.19
CA ASP A 189 -1.65 -17.11 14.25
C ASP A 189 -2.30 -18.38 13.67
N ASN A 190 -1.77 -19.54 14.04
CA ASN A 190 -2.22 -20.87 13.57
C ASN A 190 -2.03 -21.14 12.07
N VAL A 191 -1.12 -20.40 11.41
CA VAL A 191 -0.67 -20.69 10.06
C VAL A 191 0.84 -20.94 10.09
N ASP A 192 1.28 -22.10 9.62
CA ASP A 192 2.71 -22.50 9.58
C ASP A 192 3.47 -21.84 8.40
N ALA A 193 3.12 -20.59 8.07
CA ALA A 193 3.73 -19.80 7.00
C ALA A 193 4.22 -18.46 7.57
N SER A 194 5.42 -18.03 7.17
CA SER A 194 5.96 -16.73 7.52
C SER A 194 6.58 -16.08 6.29
N SER A 195 6.32 -14.79 6.10
CA SER A 195 6.89 -14.04 4.98
C SER A 195 8.37 -13.72 5.20
N ASN A 196 9.07 -13.37 4.13
CA ASN A 196 10.36 -12.70 4.18
C ASN A 196 10.47 -11.75 2.98
N TRP A 197 9.71 -10.66 3.05
CA TRP A 197 9.46 -9.76 1.93
C TRP A 197 10.48 -8.62 1.90
N THR A 198 11.13 -8.42 0.76
CA THR A 198 12.16 -7.37 0.58
C THR A 198 11.91 -6.63 -0.72
N GLY A 199 12.03 -5.30 -0.70
CA GLY A 199 11.79 -4.46 -1.87
C GLY A 199 12.33 -3.05 -1.75
N ARG A 200 12.17 -2.31 -2.85
CA ARG A 200 12.58 -0.92 -2.96
C ARG A 200 11.63 -0.18 -3.89
N TYR A 201 11.16 0.98 -3.45
CA TYR A 201 10.27 1.84 -4.19
C TYR A 201 10.84 3.26 -4.34
N THR A 202 10.49 3.91 -5.43
CA THR A 202 10.69 5.34 -5.65
C THR A 202 9.34 6.03 -5.59
N LEU A 203 9.23 7.08 -4.78
CA LEU A 203 8.06 7.92 -4.63
C LEU A 203 8.36 9.33 -5.13
N ARG A 204 7.49 9.89 -5.97
CA ARG A 204 7.53 11.29 -6.40
C ARG A 204 6.16 11.90 -6.18
N ALA A 205 6.08 12.89 -5.30
CA ALA A 205 4.88 13.70 -5.12
C ALA A 205 4.86 14.85 -6.13
N GLU A 206 3.70 15.46 -6.35
CA GLU A 206 3.60 16.71 -7.12
C GLU A 206 4.42 17.84 -6.47
N ASP A 207 4.49 17.85 -5.14
CA ASP A 207 5.35 18.75 -4.37
C ASP A 207 6.33 17.96 -3.50
N SER A 208 7.62 18.18 -3.71
CA SER A 208 8.67 17.42 -3.03
C SER A 208 8.86 17.79 -1.57
N SER A 209 8.18 18.80 -1.02
CA SER A 209 8.18 19.02 0.44
C SER A 209 7.37 17.97 1.20
N LEU A 210 6.41 17.30 0.52
CA LEU A 210 5.39 16.44 1.12
C LEU A 210 4.40 17.15 2.06
N ALA A 211 4.39 18.49 2.12
CA ALA A 211 3.42 19.22 2.94
C ALA A 211 1.98 18.83 2.56
N TYR A 212 1.18 18.46 3.56
CA TYR A 212 -0.16 17.93 3.35
C TYR A 212 -1.03 18.82 2.45
N SER A 213 -0.99 20.14 2.66
CA SER A 213 -1.77 21.11 1.89
C SER A 213 -1.41 21.14 0.40
N LEU A 214 -0.16 20.84 0.05
CA LEU A 214 0.34 20.84 -1.33
C LEU A 214 0.12 19.48 -2.03
N CYS A 215 0.04 18.40 -1.25
CA CYS A 215 -0.13 17.05 -1.78
C CYS A 215 -1.58 16.52 -1.72
N SER A 216 -2.44 17.10 -0.89
CA SER A 216 -3.81 16.61 -0.68
C SER A 216 -4.63 16.66 -1.97
N GLY A 217 -5.08 15.49 -2.43
CA GLY A 217 -5.84 15.33 -3.68
C GLY A 217 -4.99 15.37 -4.95
N LYS A 218 -3.66 15.41 -4.82
CA LYS A 218 -2.72 15.34 -5.92
C LYS A 218 -2.25 13.92 -6.20
N ASP A 219 -1.57 13.75 -7.31
CA ASP A 219 -1.07 12.48 -7.77
C ASP A 219 0.31 12.20 -7.16
N PHE A 220 0.53 10.94 -6.81
CA PHE A 220 1.83 10.41 -6.40
C PHE A 220 2.28 9.38 -7.42
N LYS A 221 3.49 9.55 -7.93
CA LYS A 221 4.13 8.58 -8.81
C LYS A 221 4.93 7.59 -7.98
N VAL A 222 4.72 6.30 -8.22
CA VAL A 222 5.37 5.22 -7.50
C VAL A 222 5.89 4.19 -8.49
N GLU A 223 7.15 3.77 -8.30
CA GLU A 223 7.81 2.76 -9.12
C GLU A 223 8.66 1.85 -8.25
N GLY A 224 8.86 0.62 -8.69
CA GLY A 224 9.69 -0.38 -8.02
C GLY A 224 8.89 -1.59 -7.60
N GLY A 225 9.49 -2.43 -6.76
CA GLY A 225 8.95 -3.73 -6.48
C GLY A 225 9.57 -4.40 -5.27
N ALA A 226 8.99 -5.55 -4.95
CA ALA A 226 9.37 -6.36 -3.82
C ALA A 226 9.15 -7.84 -4.13
N SER A 227 9.87 -8.70 -3.43
CA SER A 227 9.74 -10.14 -3.59
C SER A 227 10.21 -10.89 -2.35
N GLY A 228 9.82 -12.15 -2.27
CA GLY A 228 10.27 -13.09 -1.26
C GLY A 228 9.19 -14.11 -0.91
N PRO A 229 9.46 -14.98 0.07
CA PRO A 229 8.45 -15.81 0.70
C PRO A 229 7.27 -14.97 1.22
N THR A 230 6.07 -15.46 1.00
CA THR A 230 4.83 -14.84 1.47
C THR A 230 4.25 -15.59 2.67
N LEU A 231 3.24 -14.98 3.31
CA LEU A 231 2.41 -15.64 4.33
C LEU A 231 1.41 -16.66 3.75
N TYR A 232 1.41 -16.88 2.44
CA TYR A 232 0.49 -17.78 1.76
C TYR A 232 1.15 -19.12 1.47
N SER A 233 0.42 -20.20 1.75
CA SER A 233 0.82 -21.57 1.43
C SER A 233 0.18 -22.05 0.13
N SER A 234 0.73 -23.15 -0.38
CA SER A 234 0.12 -23.94 -1.46
C SER A 234 0.14 -25.42 -1.07
N ASP A 235 -0.45 -26.27 -1.92
CA ASP A 235 -0.37 -27.73 -1.75
C ASP A 235 1.09 -28.26 -1.79
N MET A 236 2.07 -27.43 -2.20
CA MET A 236 3.46 -27.83 -2.44
C MET A 236 4.47 -27.15 -1.51
N THR A 237 4.14 -26.00 -0.93
CA THR A 237 5.03 -25.31 0.01
C THR A 237 4.24 -24.58 1.11
N GLN A 238 4.86 -24.44 2.27
CA GLN A 238 4.30 -23.71 3.40
C GLN A 238 4.31 -22.19 3.16
N ALA A 239 5.32 -21.67 2.45
CA ALA A 239 5.42 -20.26 2.09
C ALA A 239 5.78 -20.15 0.61
N VAL A 240 4.87 -19.60 -0.18
CA VAL A 240 5.07 -19.42 -1.62
C VAL A 240 5.92 -18.17 -1.86
N GLY A 241 6.97 -18.29 -2.66
CA GLY A 241 7.76 -17.16 -3.14
C GLY A 241 7.00 -16.38 -4.21
N MET A 242 6.78 -15.10 -3.98
CA MET A 242 6.11 -14.21 -4.94
C MET A 242 6.92 -12.93 -5.19
N GLY A 243 6.60 -12.24 -6.28
CA GLY A 243 7.12 -10.93 -6.62
C GLY A 243 6.02 -9.99 -7.07
N TYR A 244 6.21 -8.71 -6.75
CA TYR A 244 5.41 -7.57 -7.17
C TYR A 244 6.32 -6.53 -7.80
N GLU A 245 5.93 -5.99 -8.95
CA GLU A 245 6.61 -4.88 -9.62
C GLU A 245 5.56 -3.87 -10.09
N LEU A 246 5.83 -2.59 -9.84
CA LEU A 246 5.03 -1.46 -10.27
C LEU A 246 5.87 -0.55 -11.17
N THR A 247 5.38 -0.33 -12.39
CA THR A 247 6.03 0.56 -13.37
C THR A 247 5.08 1.68 -13.77
N ASN A 248 5.59 2.91 -13.81
CA ASN A 248 4.83 4.13 -14.12
C ASN A 248 3.54 4.26 -13.26
N GLY A 249 3.59 3.82 -12.01
CA GLY A 249 2.42 3.83 -11.13
C GLY A 249 2.04 5.26 -10.76
N VAL A 250 0.75 5.57 -10.84
CA VAL A 250 0.19 6.85 -10.38
C VAL A 250 -0.97 6.57 -9.44
N TYR A 251 -0.88 7.12 -8.24
CA TYR A 251 -1.88 7.02 -7.19
C TYR A 251 -2.55 8.36 -6.96
N ARG A 252 -3.88 8.34 -6.82
CA ARG A 252 -4.66 9.47 -6.30
C ARG A 252 -5.41 9.00 -5.07
N GLY A 253 -5.02 9.52 -3.91
CA GLY A 253 -5.45 8.95 -2.63
C GLY A 253 -4.98 7.49 -2.52
N MET A 254 -5.90 6.57 -2.27
CA MET A 254 -5.59 5.13 -2.12
C MET A 254 -5.71 4.33 -3.42
N GLN A 255 -6.18 4.95 -4.51
CA GLN A 255 -6.48 4.26 -5.75
C GLN A 255 -5.34 4.47 -6.75
N ILE A 256 -4.85 3.37 -7.32
CA ILE A 256 -4.04 3.43 -8.54
C ILE A 256 -4.93 3.86 -9.70
N ILE A 257 -4.52 4.92 -10.41
CA ILE A 257 -5.25 5.48 -11.55
C ILE A 257 -4.55 5.20 -12.88
N SER A 258 -3.23 4.99 -12.86
CA SER A 258 -2.50 4.52 -14.04
C SER A 258 -1.22 3.78 -13.65
N GLY A 259 -0.66 3.04 -14.61
CA GLY A 259 0.59 2.29 -14.44
C GLY A 259 0.38 0.79 -14.65
N THR A 260 1.44 0.02 -14.49
CA THR A 260 1.42 -1.43 -14.70
C THR A 260 1.91 -2.14 -13.45
N GLN A 261 1.11 -3.10 -12.97
CA GLN A 261 1.46 -3.99 -11.87
C GLN A 261 1.70 -5.40 -12.42
N GLU A 262 2.90 -5.91 -12.27
CA GLU A 262 3.24 -7.30 -12.56
C GLU A 262 3.34 -8.07 -11.24
N CYS A 263 2.60 -9.18 -11.15
CA CYS A 263 2.66 -10.09 -10.00
C CYS A 263 3.04 -11.48 -10.49
N ARG A 264 3.92 -12.17 -9.77
CA ARG A 264 4.44 -13.48 -10.20
C ARG A 264 4.75 -14.41 -9.05
N PHE A 265 4.66 -15.71 -9.32
CA PHE A 265 5.38 -16.72 -8.55
C PHE A 265 6.87 -16.70 -8.90
N LEU A 266 7.73 -16.98 -7.93
CA LEU A 266 9.19 -17.00 -8.14
C LEU A 266 9.71 -18.36 -8.62
N SER A 267 8.98 -19.44 -8.34
CA SER A 267 9.40 -20.80 -8.66
C SER A 267 8.21 -21.68 -9.08
N PRO A 268 8.30 -22.44 -10.20
CA PRO A 268 7.28 -23.40 -10.60
C PRO A 268 7.18 -24.62 -9.67
N LEU A 269 8.11 -24.78 -8.73
CA LEU A 269 8.08 -25.84 -7.72
C LEU A 269 7.23 -25.50 -6.49
N GLU A 270 6.68 -24.27 -6.44
CA GLU A 270 5.98 -23.75 -5.26
C GLU A 270 4.47 -23.54 -5.48
N TYR A 271 3.97 -23.71 -6.69
CA TYR A 271 2.53 -23.61 -7.00
C TYR A 271 2.08 -24.63 -8.05
N ASP A 272 0.83 -25.10 -7.96
CA ASP A 272 0.29 -26.10 -8.89
C ASP A 272 0.15 -25.51 -10.31
N THR A 273 1.04 -25.91 -11.22
CA THR A 273 1.07 -25.42 -12.61
C THR A 273 -0.15 -25.84 -13.43
N THR A 274 -0.95 -26.80 -12.95
CA THR A 274 -2.23 -27.15 -13.58
C THR A 274 -3.33 -26.15 -13.21
N LYS A 275 -3.32 -25.64 -11.97
CA LYS A 275 -4.22 -24.57 -11.50
C LYS A 275 -3.77 -23.20 -12.00
N TYR A 276 -2.45 -22.98 -12.10
CA TYR A 276 -1.84 -21.73 -12.57
C TYR A 276 -0.98 -21.99 -13.81
N PRO A 277 -1.59 -22.00 -15.01
CA PRO A 277 -0.86 -22.31 -16.25
C PRO A 277 0.22 -21.28 -16.64
N ALA A 278 0.20 -20.07 -16.06
CA ALA A 278 1.27 -19.09 -16.19
C ALA A 278 1.73 -18.62 -14.80
N SER A 279 3.02 -18.34 -14.65
CA SER A 279 3.59 -17.90 -13.37
C SER A 279 3.33 -16.43 -13.06
N SER A 280 2.94 -15.62 -14.04
CA SER A 280 2.79 -14.18 -13.91
C SER A 280 1.49 -13.65 -14.49
N VAL A 281 1.05 -12.54 -13.92
CA VAL A 281 -0.11 -11.75 -14.35
C VAL A 281 0.29 -10.28 -14.42
N THR A 282 -0.29 -9.56 -15.38
CA THR A 282 -0.10 -8.12 -15.52
C THR A 282 -1.45 -7.41 -15.42
N TYR A 283 -1.50 -6.37 -14.59
CA TYR A 283 -2.62 -5.43 -14.47
C TYR A 283 -2.17 -4.07 -15.00
N GLU A 284 -2.77 -3.64 -16.11
CA GLU A 284 -2.58 -2.32 -16.71
C GLU A 284 -3.72 -1.40 -16.26
N TRP A 285 -3.38 -0.30 -15.59
CA TRP A 285 -4.32 0.71 -15.14
C TRP A 285 -4.26 1.92 -16.05
N SER A 286 -5.42 2.49 -16.37
CA SER A 286 -5.54 3.75 -17.09
C SER A 286 -6.69 4.59 -16.56
N TYR A 287 -6.62 5.90 -16.76
CA TYR A 287 -7.60 6.85 -16.25
C TYR A 287 -8.08 7.75 -17.39
N ASP A 288 -9.39 7.82 -17.55
CA ASP A 288 -10.05 8.75 -18.46
C ASP A 288 -10.56 9.96 -17.68
N SER A 289 -9.92 11.11 -17.90
CA SER A 289 -10.30 12.37 -17.26
C SER A 289 -11.64 12.92 -17.72
N SER A 290 -12.14 12.52 -18.90
CA SER A 290 -13.42 13.01 -19.43
C SER A 290 -14.62 12.37 -18.73
N THR A 291 -14.46 11.11 -18.31
CA THR A 291 -15.49 10.33 -17.60
C THR A 291 -15.17 10.12 -16.12
N ASN A 292 -14.03 10.63 -15.64
CA ASN A 292 -13.50 10.42 -14.29
C ASN A 292 -13.51 8.92 -13.89
N THR A 293 -13.12 8.07 -14.82
CA THR A 293 -13.22 6.60 -14.69
C THR A 293 -11.83 5.97 -14.79
N VAL A 294 -11.54 5.05 -13.87
CA VAL A 294 -10.35 4.20 -13.89
C VAL A 294 -10.71 2.89 -14.59
N PHE A 295 -9.90 2.50 -15.56
CA PHE A 295 -9.99 1.23 -16.27
C PHE A 295 -8.83 0.33 -15.87
N GLN A 296 -9.09 -0.98 -15.93
CA GLN A 296 -8.07 -2.01 -15.72
C GLN A 296 -8.10 -3.01 -16.87
N LYS A 297 -6.93 -3.48 -17.29
CA LYS A 297 -6.75 -4.57 -18.25
C LYS A 297 -5.83 -5.62 -17.65
N ILE A 298 -6.32 -6.85 -17.56
CA ILE A 298 -5.65 -8.01 -16.99
C ILE A 298 -5.11 -8.84 -18.14
N ARG A 299 -3.82 -9.16 -18.12
CA ARG A 299 -3.18 -10.09 -19.05
C ARG A 299 -2.68 -11.30 -18.29
N TYR A 300 -3.11 -12.49 -18.69
CA TYR A 300 -2.72 -13.74 -18.05
C TYR A 300 -2.78 -14.90 -19.03
N ASN A 301 -1.69 -15.67 -19.15
CA ASN A 301 -1.63 -16.89 -19.96
C ASN A 301 -2.16 -16.71 -21.41
N GLY A 302 -1.80 -15.60 -22.06
CA GLY A 302 -2.27 -15.25 -23.42
C GLY A 302 -3.70 -14.70 -23.51
N TYR A 303 -4.44 -14.64 -22.40
CA TYR A 303 -5.76 -14.03 -22.32
C TYR A 303 -5.69 -12.57 -21.87
N VAL A 304 -6.66 -11.77 -22.32
CA VAL A 304 -6.81 -10.36 -21.96
C VAL A 304 -8.26 -10.12 -21.51
N TYR A 305 -8.43 -9.41 -20.39
CA TYR A 305 -9.73 -9.01 -19.85
C TYR A 305 -9.73 -7.57 -19.33
N PRO A 306 -10.74 -6.73 -19.61
CA PRO A 306 -11.81 -6.97 -20.59
C PRO A 306 -11.22 -7.08 -22.01
N LYS A 307 -11.95 -7.74 -22.92
CA LYS A 307 -11.59 -7.76 -24.34
C LYS A 307 -11.82 -6.36 -24.92
N ASP A 308 -11.00 -6.00 -25.91
CA ASP A 308 -11.17 -4.77 -26.69
C ASP A 308 -12.47 -4.79 -27.52
#